data_AF-A0A9W6WJT2-F1
#
_entry.id   AF-A0A9W6WJT2-F1
#
_cell.length_a   1.000
_cell.length_b   1.000
_cell.length_c   1.000
_cell.angle_alpha   90.00
_cell.angle_beta   90.00
_cell.angle_gamma   90.00
#
_symmetry.space_group_name_H-M   'P 1'
#
loop_
_entity.id
_entity.type
_entity.pdbx_description
1 polymer ?
#
loop_
_entity_poly.entity_id
_entity_poly.type
_entity_poly.pdbx_seq_one_letter_code
_entity_poly.pdbx_strand_id
1 'polypeptide(L)'
;MMDCLYAKCVPMVTDCVLAELEKLGHRYRIALTLAKDPRIKRLTCSHKGTYADDCLVSRVMQHKCFIVATNDADLKRRIRKVPGVPIMSVGSHSYVIERLPDAF
;
A
#
# COMPACT_ATOMS: atom_id res chain seq x y z
N MET A 1 -4.53 1.26 -11.19
CA MET A 1 -4.55 -0.10 -10.61
C MET A 1 -5.29 -1.07 -11.51
N MET A 2 -6.52 -0.77 -11.91
CA MET A 2 -7.32 -1.67 -12.79
C MET A 2 -6.61 -1.94 -14.12
N ASP A 3 -6.05 -0.93 -14.79
CA ASP A 3 -5.31 -1.12 -16.05
C ASP A 3 -3.98 -1.88 -15.90
N CYS A 4 -3.47 -2.01 -14.66
CA CYS A 4 -2.24 -2.76 -14.37
C CYS A 4 -2.53 -4.23 -14.03
N LEU A 5 -3.66 -4.50 -13.37
CA LEU A 5 -4.02 -5.86 -12.94
C LEU A 5 -5.09 -6.51 -13.81
N TYR A 6 -5.68 -5.78 -14.77
CA TYR A 6 -6.82 -6.20 -15.59
C TYR A 6 -7.98 -6.82 -14.80
N ALA A 7 -8.14 -6.39 -13.54
CA ALA A 7 -9.10 -6.94 -12.59
C ALA A 7 -9.69 -5.84 -11.71
N LYS A 8 -10.80 -6.15 -11.01
CA LYS A 8 -11.39 -5.24 -10.03
C LYS A 8 -10.44 -5.06 -8.84
N CYS A 9 -9.95 -3.84 -8.65
CA CYS A 9 -9.08 -3.50 -7.53
C CYS A 9 -9.86 -2.78 -6.43
N VAL A 10 -9.61 -3.14 -5.17
CA VAL A 10 -10.13 -2.42 -4.00
C VAL A 10 -8.94 -1.81 -3.26
N PRO A 11 -8.62 -0.52 -3.48
CA PRO A 11 -7.53 0.13 -2.77
C PRO A 11 -7.86 0.21 -1.28
N MET A 12 -6.84 -0.02 -0.45
CA MET A 12 -6.96 -0.02 1.00
C MET A 12 -5.88 0.86 1.62
N VAL A 13 -6.24 1.60 2.67
CA VAL A 13 -5.32 2.43 3.45
C VAL A 13 -5.47 2.11 4.94
N THR A 14 -4.35 1.94 5.64
CA THR A 14 -4.34 1.67 7.07
C THR A 14 -4.41 2.97 7.88
N ASP A 15 -4.89 2.90 9.12
CA ASP A 15 -4.92 4.05 10.03
C ASP A 15 -3.54 4.71 10.20
N CYS A 16 -2.48 3.91 10.30
CA CYS A 16 -1.12 4.41 10.47
C CYS A 16 -0.61 5.17 9.23
N VAL A 17 -0.93 4.71 8.01
CA VAL A 17 -0.59 5.42 6.77
C VAL A 17 -1.32 6.76 6.69
N LEU A 18 -2.61 6.79 7.04
CA LEU A 18 -3.35 8.06 7.11
C LEU A 18 -2.75 8.99 8.16
N ALA A 19 -2.39 8.48 9.34
CA ALA A 19 -1.80 9.27 10.40
C ALA A 19 -0.40 9.83 10.03
N GLU A 20 0.43 9.06 9.32
CA GLU A 20 1.69 9.57 8.76
C GLU A 20 1.44 10.67 7.72
N LEU A 21 0.48 10.46 6.82
CA LEU A 21 0.14 11.43 5.80
C LEU A 21 -0.41 12.74 6.39
N GLU A 22 -1.15 12.67 7.51
CA GLU A 22 -1.60 13.84 8.27
C GLU A 22 -0.43 14.59 8.91
N LYS A 23 0.58 13.87 9.43
CA LYS A 23 1.79 14.47 10.05
C LYS A 23 2.67 15.22 9.04
N LEU A 24 2.62 14.86 7.76
CA LEU A 24 3.36 15.57 6.70
C LEU A 24 2.82 17.00 6.44
N GLY A 25 1.67 17.35 7.02
CA GLY A 25 1.15 18.71 7.06
C GLY A 25 0.58 19.21 5.73
N HIS A 26 0.46 20.52 5.60
CA HIS A 26 -0.29 21.17 4.51
C HIS A 26 0.19 20.80 3.10
N ARG A 27 1.50 20.54 2.91
CA ARG A 27 2.08 20.21 1.61
C ARG A 27 1.43 18.96 0.99
N TYR A 28 0.92 18.04 1.81
CA TYR A 28 0.32 16.78 1.38
C TYR A 28 -1.21 16.77 1.51
N ARG A 29 -1.85 17.95 1.65
CA ARG A 29 -3.32 18.06 1.82
C ARG A 29 -4.12 17.42 0.68
N ILE A 30 -3.64 17.55 -0.57
CA ILE A 30 -4.29 16.93 -1.73
C ILE A 30 -4.21 15.40 -1.61
N ALA A 31 -3.03 14.87 -1.30
CA ALA A 31 -2.84 13.44 -1.09
C ALA A 31 -3.72 12.91 0.05
N LEU A 32 -3.83 13.64 1.16
CA LEU A 32 -4.70 13.28 2.28
C LEU A 32 -6.18 13.26 1.90
N THR A 33 -6.62 14.22 1.09
CA THR A 33 -8.01 14.29 0.60
C THR A 33 -8.32 13.11 -0.32
N LEU A 34 -7.39 12.79 -1.23
CA LEU A 34 -7.50 11.62 -2.11
C LEU A 34 -7.49 10.30 -1.33
N ALA A 35 -6.67 10.19 -0.29
CA ALA A 35 -6.60 9.00 0.56
C ALA A 35 -7.90 8.75 1.37
N LYS A 36 -8.71 9.79 1.58
CA LYS A 36 -10.02 9.75 2.26
C LYS A 36 -11.20 9.55 1.29
N ASP A 37 -10.93 9.31 0.00
CA ASP A 37 -11.96 9.03 -0.99
C ASP A 37 -12.76 7.76 -0.61
N PRO A 38 -14.11 7.77 -0.70
CA PRO A 38 -14.95 6.61 -0.35
C PRO A 38 -14.64 5.32 -1.12
N ARG A 39 -13.99 5.42 -2.28
CA ARG A 39 -13.56 4.26 -3.08
C ARG A 39 -12.37 3.53 -2.44
N ILE A 40 -11.65 4.17 -1.51
CA ILE A 40 -10.54 3.59 -0.77
C ILE A 40 -11.04 3.07 0.57
N LYS A 41 -10.90 1.76 0.79
CA LYS A 41 -11.29 1.15 2.06
C LYS A 41 -10.29 1.46 3.15
N ARG A 42 -10.77 1.93 4.28
CA ARG A 42 -9.95 2.13 5.48
C ARG A 42 -9.83 0.83 6.28
N LEU A 43 -8.60 0.45 6.62
CA LEU A 43 -8.29 -0.68 7.48
C LEU A 43 -7.87 -0.19 8.86
N THR A 44 -8.52 -0.71 9.89
CA THR A 44 -8.20 -0.36 11.27
C THR A 44 -6.92 -1.04 11.74
N CYS A 45 -6.09 -0.30 12.48
CA CYS A 45 -4.87 -0.80 13.10
C CYS A 45 -5.07 -1.03 14.60
N SER A 46 -4.51 -2.13 15.12
CA SER A 46 -4.59 -2.50 16.55
C SER A 46 -3.28 -2.31 17.31
N HIS A 47 -2.28 -1.64 16.71
CA HIS A 47 -0.97 -1.41 17.32
C HIS A 47 -0.84 0.04 17.82
N LYS A 48 0.09 0.26 18.75
CA LYS A 48 0.49 1.61 19.17
C LYS A 48 1.41 2.24 18.11
N GLY A 49 1.47 3.56 18.09
CA GLY A 49 2.29 4.31 17.14
C GLY A 49 1.73 4.32 15.71
N THR A 50 2.43 5.01 14.82
CA THR A 50 1.96 5.24 13.44
C THR A 50 2.95 4.79 12.39
N TYR A 51 3.97 3.99 12.74
CA TYR A 51 4.98 3.59 11.77
C TYR A 51 4.39 2.61 10.76
N ALA A 52 4.14 3.09 9.54
CA ALA A 52 3.33 2.36 8.56
C ALA A 52 4.04 1.11 8.03
N ASP A 53 5.35 1.16 7.86
CA ASP A 53 6.12 0.05 7.29
C ASP A 53 6.00 -1.23 8.12
N ASP A 54 6.13 -1.12 9.44
CA ASP A 54 5.99 -2.27 10.36
C ASP A 54 4.57 -2.82 10.36
N CYS A 55 3.58 -1.93 10.28
CA CYS A 55 2.18 -2.33 10.16
C CYS A 55 1.93 -3.12 8.88
N LEU A 56 2.36 -2.60 7.73
CA LEU A 56 2.17 -3.22 6.43
C LEU A 56 2.89 -4.57 6.36
N VAL A 57 4.15 -4.65 6.81
CA VAL A 57 4.91 -5.90 6.85
C VAL A 57 4.23 -6.93 7.75
N SER A 58 3.86 -6.56 8.98
CA SER A 58 3.20 -7.48 9.91
C SER A 58 1.86 -7.99 9.35
N ARG A 59 1.08 -7.11 8.74
CA ARG A 59 -0.22 -7.45 8.16
C ARG A 59 -0.09 -8.43 7.01
N VAL A 60 0.85 -8.22 6.08
CA VAL A 60 1.02 -9.14 4.95
C VAL A 60 1.72 -10.44 5.32
N MET A 61 2.50 -10.45 6.40
CA MET A 61 3.03 -11.68 6.98
C MET A 61 1.91 -12.55 7.55
N GLN A 62 0.95 -11.95 8.26
CA GLN A 62 -0.20 -12.66 8.83
C GLN A 62 -1.22 -13.06 7.76
N HIS A 63 -1.48 -12.16 6.80
CA HIS A 63 -2.50 -12.34 5.77
C HIS A 63 -1.89 -12.10 4.38
N LYS A 64 -1.56 -13.17 3.68
CA LYS A 64 -0.95 -13.15 2.34
C LYS A 64 -1.98 -12.90 1.22
N CYS A 65 -3.01 -12.12 1.49
CA CYS A 65 -4.11 -11.79 0.57
C CYS A 65 -4.09 -10.32 0.12
N PHE A 66 -2.93 -9.66 0.22
CA PHE A 66 -2.74 -8.26 -0.14
C PHE A 66 -1.65 -8.09 -1.19
N ILE A 67 -1.83 -7.08 -2.03
CA ILE A 67 -0.78 -6.49 -2.86
C ILE A 67 -0.30 -5.23 -2.14
N VAL A 68 1.00 -5.06 -1.96
CA VAL A 68 1.56 -3.86 -1.32
C VAL A 68 1.92 -2.84 -2.39
N ALA A 69 1.23 -1.70 -2.40
CA ALA A 69 1.56 -0.58 -3.27
C ALA A 69 2.55 0.37 -2.57
N THR A 70 3.82 0.40 -2.99
CA THR A 70 4.84 1.29 -2.42
C THR A 70 5.95 1.63 -3.41
N ASN A 71 6.50 2.84 -3.30
CA ASN A 71 7.72 3.25 -3.98
C ASN A 71 8.95 3.30 -3.05
N ASP A 72 8.77 3.07 -1.75
CA ASP A 72 9.85 3.09 -0.78
C ASP A 72 10.81 1.91 -0.97
N ALA A 73 12.11 2.18 -1.09
CA ALA A 73 13.09 1.17 -1.41
C ALA A 73 13.29 0.15 -0.28
N ASP A 74 13.21 0.59 0.98
CA ASP A 74 13.44 -0.26 2.14
C ASP A 74 12.20 -1.11 2.45
N LEU A 75 11.00 -0.55 2.33
CA LEU A 75 9.77 -1.32 2.42
C LEU A 75 9.70 -2.37 1.31
N LYS A 76 10.06 -2.04 0.07
CA LYS A 76 10.18 -3.04 -1.02
C LYS A 76 11.13 -4.18 -0.64
N ARG A 77 12.32 -3.87 -0.12
CA ARG A 77 13.29 -4.89 0.33
C ARG A 77 12.70 -5.78 1.44
N ARG A 78 11.94 -5.21 2.38
CA ARG A 78 11.29 -5.96 3.46
C ARG A 78 10.18 -6.87 2.92
N ILE A 79 9.30 -6.36 2.07
CA ILE A 79 8.17 -7.14 1.51
C ILE A 79 8.66 -8.26 0.56
N ARG A 80 9.76 -8.06 -0.17
CA ARG A 80 10.36 -9.13 -0.99
C ARG A 80 10.77 -10.38 -0.20
N LYS A 81 11.10 -10.22 1.09
CA LYS A 81 11.40 -11.34 1.99
C LYS A 81 10.15 -12.14 2.36
N VAL A 82 8.95 -11.58 2.21
CA VAL A 82 7.68 -12.28 2.45
C VAL A 82 7.26 -13.00 1.15
N PRO A 83 7.18 -14.35 1.14
CA PRO A 83 6.78 -15.09 -0.06
C PRO A 83 5.27 -14.98 -0.29
N GLY A 84 4.87 -14.87 -1.56
CA GLY A 84 3.45 -14.79 -1.98
C GLY A 84 2.82 -13.42 -1.85
N VAL A 85 3.60 -12.35 -1.63
CA VAL A 85 3.11 -10.97 -1.55
C VAL A 85 3.64 -10.18 -2.76
N PRO A 86 2.76 -9.83 -3.72
CA PRO A 86 3.11 -8.97 -4.83
C PRO A 86 3.32 -7.52 -4.38
N ILE A 87 4.16 -6.80 -5.13
CA ILE A 87 4.43 -5.38 -4.87
C ILE A 87 4.05 -4.58 -6.11
N MET A 88 3.22 -3.56 -5.93
CA MET A 88 2.88 -2.58 -6.95
C MET A 88 3.68 -1.31 -6.72
N SER A 89 4.18 -0.66 -7.77
CA SER A 89 4.81 0.65 -7.65
C SER A 89 4.52 1.53 -8.85
N VAL A 90 4.69 2.84 -8.69
CA VAL A 90 4.61 3.78 -9.80
C VAL A 90 5.93 3.76 -10.56
N GLY A 91 5.88 3.47 -11.86
CA GLY A 91 7.01 3.51 -12.77
C GLY A 91 6.65 4.34 -14.01
N SER A 92 7.41 5.40 -14.26
CA SER A 92 7.14 6.37 -15.33
C SER A 92 5.71 6.93 -15.27
N HIS A 93 4.85 6.56 -16.22
CA HIS A 93 3.47 7.05 -16.32
C HIS A 93 2.41 5.98 -15.94
N SER A 94 2.82 4.84 -15.37
CA SER A 94 1.92 3.72 -15.08
C SER A 94 2.24 3.01 -13.77
N TYR A 95 1.36 2.11 -13.35
CA TYR A 95 1.65 1.17 -12.27
C TYR A 95 2.34 -0.07 -12.84
N VAL A 96 3.36 -0.55 -12.15
CA VAL A 96 4.05 -1.81 -12.44
C VAL A 96 3.87 -2.76 -11.26
N ILE A 97 3.74 -4.06 -11.55
CA ILE A 97 3.57 -5.12 -10.56
C ILE A 97 4.77 -6.07 -10.61
N GLU A 98 5.31 -6.43 -9.45
CA GLU A 98 6.30 -7.50 -9.31
C GLU A 98 5.74 -8.65 -8.47
N ARG A 99 6.22 -9.87 -8.73
CA ARG A 99 5.92 -11.10 -7.95
C ARG A 99 4.43 -11.48 -7.90
N LEU A 100 3.66 -11.06 -8.89
CA LEU A 100 2.35 -11.63 -9.19
C LEU A 100 2.51 -12.66 -10.31
N PRO A 101 2.48 -13.98 -10.03
CA PRO A 101 2.33 -14.97 -11.09
C PRO A 101 0.99 -14.70 -11.80
N ASP A 102 0.97 -14.85 -13.12
CA ASP A 102 -0.18 -14.56 -13.99
C ASP A 102 -0.50 -13.07 -14.22
N ALA A 103 0.48 -12.17 -13.98
CA ALA A 103 0.33 -10.77 -14.41
C ALA A 103 0.33 -10.58 -15.95
N PHE A 104 0.50 -11.67 -16.72
CA PHE A 104 0.30 -11.79 -18.16
C PHE A 104 -0.09 -13.23 -18.49
#